data_AF-A0A351KEZ1-F1
#
_entry.id   AF-A0A351KEZ1-F1
#
_cell.length_a   1.000
_cell.length_b   1.000
_cell.length_c   1.000
_cell.angle_alpha   90.00
_cell.angle_beta   90.00
_cell.angle_gamma   90.00
#
_symmetry.space_group_name_H-M   'P 1'
#
loop_
_entity.id
_entity.type
_entity.pdbx_description
1 polymer ?
#
loop_
_entity_poly.entity_id
_entity_poly.type
_entity_poly.pdbx_seq_one_letter_code
_entity_poly.pdbx_strand_id
1 'polypeptide(L)'
;RKVGLGLSLFEAACKRCDGGLSVKSKLGEGTEVTATLKYDHIDRAPIGRISDTIVSLILSGDIDIKYKHRVNDKIFEFDTKEIKKTVGDDIKEPEILRWIKEYIDEGIKNIDGGVWE
;
A
#
# COMPACT_ATOMS: atom_id res chain seq x y z
N ARG A 1 -20.68 19.17 6.91
CA ARG A 1 -21.16 17.83 6.49
C ARG A 1 -19.93 16.92 6.33
N LYS A 2 -19.70 15.91 7.19
CA LYS A 2 -18.61 14.94 7.00
C LYS A 2 -19.07 13.90 5.96
N VAL A 3 -18.91 14.21 4.68
CA VAL A 3 -19.06 13.20 3.62
C VAL A 3 -17.68 12.56 3.43
N GLY A 4 -17.53 11.31 3.83
CA GLY A 4 -16.34 10.53 3.50
C GLY A 4 -16.35 10.23 2.00
N LEU A 5 -15.37 10.75 1.26
CA LEU A 5 -15.27 10.56 -0.20
C LEU A 5 -14.29 9.45 -0.60
N GLY A 6 -13.51 8.90 0.33
CA GLY A 6 -12.44 7.94 0.01
C GLY A 6 -12.94 6.72 -0.75
N LEU A 7 -13.85 5.94 -0.15
CA LEU A 7 -14.37 4.71 -0.77
C LEU A 7 -15.22 4.98 -2.01
N SER A 8 -16.01 6.06 -2.03
CA SER A 8 -16.87 6.39 -3.18
C SER A 8 -16.04 6.84 -4.40
N LEU A 9 -15.00 7.63 -4.19
CA LEU A 9 -14.06 7.98 -5.27
C LEU A 9 -13.26 6.77 -5.74
N PHE A 10 -12.90 5.86 -4.84
CA PHE A 10 -12.16 4.66 -5.21
C PHE A 10 -13.03 3.67 -6.00
N GLU A 11 -14.28 3.47 -5.59
CA GLU A 11 -15.25 2.66 -6.34
C GLU A 11 -15.49 3.24 -7.74
N ALA A 12 -15.63 4.57 -7.85
CA ALA A 12 -15.78 5.24 -9.15
C ALA A 12 -14.56 5.01 -10.05
N ALA A 13 -13.34 5.03 -9.50
CA ALA A 13 -12.13 4.71 -10.26
C ALA A 13 -12.10 3.25 -10.75
N CYS A 14 -12.52 2.31 -9.89
CA CYS A 14 -12.61 0.89 -10.26
C CYS A 14 -13.62 0.67 -11.39
N LYS A 15 -14.82 1.24 -11.27
CA LYS A 15 -15.88 1.12 -12.29
C LYS A 15 -15.48 1.72 -13.63
N ARG A 16 -14.72 2.82 -13.63
CA ARG A 16 -14.16 3.41 -14.87
C ARG A 16 -13.12 2.51 -15.54
N CYS A 17 -12.55 1.53 -14.83
CA CYS A 17 -11.51 0.65 -15.34
C CYS A 17 -11.99 -0.81 -15.42
N ASP A 18 -13.25 -1.04 -15.82
CA ASP A 18 -13.89 -2.37 -15.92
C ASP A 18 -13.74 -3.25 -14.68
N GLY A 19 -13.70 -2.65 -13.49
CA GLY A 19 -13.54 -3.34 -12.22
C GLY A 19 -14.61 -2.99 -11.19
N GLY A 20 -14.33 -3.27 -9.92
CA GLY A 20 -15.25 -3.04 -8.82
C GLY A 20 -14.59 -2.95 -7.46
N LEU A 21 -15.36 -2.50 -6.48
CA LEU A 21 -14.94 -2.39 -5.08
C LEU A 21 -15.91 -3.16 -4.18
N SER A 22 -15.40 -3.95 -3.24
CA SER A 22 -16.17 -4.64 -2.22
C SER A 22 -15.62 -4.37 -0.83
N VAL A 23 -16.51 -4.23 0.15
CA VAL A 23 -16.16 -4.05 1.56
C VAL A 23 -16.77 -5.18 2.38
N LYS A 24 -15.96 -5.88 3.15
CA LYS A 24 -16.39 -6.88 4.12
C LYS A 24 -15.95 -6.42 5.50
N SER A 25 -16.88 -6.22 6.41
CA SER A 25 -16.58 -5.72 7.75
C SER A 25 -17.37 -6.48 8.79
N LYS A 26 -16.71 -6.83 9.89
CA LYS A 26 -17.35 -7.44 11.05
C LYS A 26 -16.76 -6.82 12.32
N LEU A 27 -17.66 -6.37 13.20
CA LEU A 27 -17.29 -5.73 14.45
C LEU A 27 -16.39 -6.68 15.27
N GLY A 28 -15.23 -6.19 15.71
CA GLY A 28 -14.24 -6.97 16.46
C GLY A 28 -13.29 -7.81 15.60
N GLU A 29 -13.54 -7.98 14.30
CA GLU A 29 -12.67 -8.73 13.39
C GLU A 29 -11.92 -7.81 12.40
N GLY A 30 -12.48 -6.64 12.12
CA GLY A 30 -11.88 -5.63 11.26
C GLY A 30 -12.64 -5.43 9.96
N THR A 31 -11.97 -4.83 8.98
CA THR A 31 -12.54 -4.50 7.68
C THR A 31 -11.56 -4.84 6.56
N GLU A 32 -12.04 -5.57 5.57
CA GLU A 32 -11.35 -5.84 4.31
C GLU A 32 -11.99 -5.00 3.20
N VAL A 33 -11.15 -4.30 2.45
CA VAL A 33 -11.55 -3.55 1.25
C VAL A 33 -10.80 -4.15 0.07
N THR A 34 -11.54 -4.63 -0.93
CA THR A 34 -10.97 -5.18 -2.17
C THR A 34 -11.37 -4.27 -3.32
N ALA A 35 -10.39 -3.77 -4.06
CA ALA A 35 -10.58 -2.95 -5.25
C ALA A 35 -9.89 -3.64 -6.44
N THR A 36 -10.58 -3.70 -7.57
CA THR A 36 -10.11 -4.35 -8.79
C THR A 36 -10.20 -3.38 -9.95
N LEU A 37 -9.17 -3.37 -10.79
CA LEU A 37 -9.09 -2.57 -12.00
C LEU A 37 -8.50 -3.47 -13.10
N LYS A 38 -9.06 -3.42 -14.31
CA LYS A 38 -8.52 -4.15 -15.45
C LYS A 38 -7.10 -3.66 -15.78
N TYR A 39 -6.17 -4.60 -15.92
CA TYR A 39 -4.73 -4.31 -16.00
C TYR A 39 -4.35 -3.44 -17.20
N ASP A 40 -4.93 -3.69 -18.37
CA ASP A 40 -4.63 -3.01 -19.63
C ASP A 40 -5.64 -1.89 -19.98
N HIS A 41 -6.35 -1.36 -18.98
CA HIS A 41 -7.34 -0.30 -19.20
C HIS A 41 -6.66 1.08 -19.33
N ILE A 42 -7.06 1.86 -20.33
CA ILE A 42 -6.48 3.19 -20.63
C ILE A 42 -6.62 4.18 -19.46
N ASP A 43 -7.74 4.12 -18.73
CA ASP A 43 -8.01 4.99 -17.58
C ASP A 43 -7.40 4.48 -16.26
N ARG A 44 -6.68 3.34 -16.26
CA ARG A 44 -6.04 2.82 -15.05
C ARG A 44 -4.87 3.72 -14.67
N ALA A 45 -5.08 4.55 -13.65
CA ALA A 45 -4.01 5.35 -13.07
C ALA A 45 -2.88 4.46 -12.51
N PRO A 46 -1.62 4.91 -12.55
CA PRO A 46 -0.53 4.26 -11.84
C PRO A 46 -0.83 4.14 -10.33
N ILE A 47 -0.28 3.11 -9.68
CA ILE A 47 -0.47 2.88 -8.24
C ILE A 47 0.09 4.02 -7.36
N GLY A 48 1.03 4.79 -7.89
CA GLY A 48 1.69 5.90 -7.21
C GLY A 48 2.86 5.45 -6.33
N ARG A 49 3.35 6.37 -5.48
CA ARG A 49 4.51 6.12 -4.60
C ARG A 49 4.05 5.47 -3.30
N ILE A 50 4.08 4.13 -3.28
CA ILE A 50 3.61 3.36 -2.12
C ILE A 50 4.57 3.44 -0.93
N SER A 51 5.87 3.55 -1.18
CA SER A 51 6.90 3.74 -0.15
C SER A 51 6.68 5.02 0.65
N ASP A 52 6.44 6.14 -0.03
CA ASP A 52 6.07 7.43 0.59
C ASP A 52 4.78 7.32 1.42
N THR A 53 3.81 6.55 0.93
CA THR A 53 2.54 6.32 1.64
C THR A 53 2.77 5.53 2.93
N ILE A 54 3.56 4.45 2.88
CA ILE A 54 3.89 3.62 4.04
C ILE A 54 4.68 4.43 5.07
N VAL A 55 5.69 5.21 4.66
CA VAL A 55 6.44 6.12 5.55
C VAL A 55 5.51 7.13 6.22
N SER A 56 4.59 7.72 5.46
CA SER A 56 3.60 8.65 6.00
C SER A 56 2.68 8.00 7.02
N LEU A 57 2.28 6.75 6.79
CA LEU A 57 1.46 5.96 7.71
C LEU A 57 2.22 5.63 9.00
N ILE A 58 3.50 5.23 8.91
CA ILE A 58 4.38 5.00 10.06
C ILE A 58 4.49 6.27 10.91
N LEU A 59 4.66 7.43 10.28
CA LEU A 59 4.73 8.72 10.98
C LEU A 59 3.41 9.10 11.65
N SER A 60 2.27 8.79 11.01
CA SER A 60 0.94 9.29 11.42
C SER A 60 0.42 8.73 12.74
N GLY A 61 0.93 7.59 13.20
CA GLY A 61 0.42 6.94 14.41
C GLY A 61 1.27 5.77 14.86
N ASP A 62 0.77 5.02 15.84
CA ASP A 62 1.36 3.74 16.23
C ASP A 62 0.49 2.62 15.67
N ILE A 63 0.70 2.34 14.38
CA ILE A 63 0.03 1.26 13.67
C ILE A 63 1.09 0.30 13.15
N ASP A 64 0.77 -0.99 13.22
CA ASP A 64 1.57 -2.00 12.56
C ASP A 64 1.07 -2.20 11.13
N ILE A 65 2.00 -2.15 10.18
CA ILE A 65 1.72 -2.19 8.75
C ILE A 65 2.39 -3.42 8.18
N LYS A 66 1.59 -4.27 7.55
CA LYS A 66 2.07 -5.33 6.68
C LYS A 66 1.70 -4.99 5.24
N TYR A 67 2.72 -4.83 4.41
CA TYR A 67 2.60 -4.56 2.99
C TYR A 67 3.06 -5.77 2.18
N LYS A 68 2.30 -6.11 1.15
CA LYS A 68 2.61 -7.19 0.22
C LYS A 68 2.39 -6.69 -1.20
N HIS A 69 3.44 -6.69 -2.00
CA HIS A 69 3.40 -6.38 -3.42
C HIS A 69 3.58 -7.68 -4.21
N ARG A 70 2.70 -7.94 -5.19
CA ARG A 70 2.78 -9.13 -6.03
C ARG A 70 2.69 -8.76 -7.50
N VAL A 71 3.65 -9.25 -8.28
CA VAL A 71 3.71 -9.11 -9.74
C VAL A 71 3.90 -10.50 -10.31
N ASN A 72 2.86 -11.01 -10.98
CA ASN A 72 2.79 -12.41 -11.42
C ASN A 72 3.07 -13.37 -10.23
N ASP A 73 4.16 -14.13 -10.30
CA ASP A 73 4.57 -15.09 -9.26
C ASP A 73 5.63 -14.53 -8.28
N LYS A 74 6.10 -13.31 -8.50
CA LYS A 74 7.08 -12.65 -7.62
C LYS A 74 6.37 -11.85 -6.53
N ILE A 75 6.92 -11.87 -5.33
CA ILE A 75 6.34 -11.23 -4.15
C ILE A 75 7.43 -10.47 -3.40
N PHE A 76 7.12 -9.24 -3.01
CA PHE A 76 7.85 -8.45 -2.01
C PHE A 76 6.96 -8.27 -0.78
N GLU A 77 7.52 -8.46 0.41
CA GLU A 77 6.81 -8.27 1.69
C GLU A 77 7.60 -7.33 2.59
N PHE A 78 6.87 -6.46 3.29
CA PHE A 78 7.37 -5.55 4.31
C PHE A 78 6.44 -5.61 5.53
N ASP A 79 7.01 -5.69 6.72
CA ASP A 79 6.25 -5.76 7.98
C ASP A 79 6.95 -4.91 9.04
N THR A 80 6.27 -3.86 9.53
CA THR A 80 6.83 -2.97 10.56
C THR A 80 7.16 -3.71 11.84
N LYS A 81 6.46 -4.82 12.16
CA LYS A 81 6.77 -5.62 13.36
C LYS A 81 8.15 -6.25 13.29
N GLU A 82 8.56 -6.70 12.10
CA GLU A 82 9.90 -7.27 11.92
C GLU A 82 10.98 -6.20 12.03
N ILE A 83 10.72 -4.99 11.52
CA ILE A 83 11.66 -3.86 11.65
C ILE A 83 11.79 -3.41 13.10
N LYS A 84 10.67 -3.25 13.83
CA LYS A 84 10.64 -2.87 15.25
C LYS A 84 11.43 -3.85 16.14
N LYS A 85 11.59 -5.13 15.76
CA LYS A 85 12.46 -6.07 16.50
C LYS A 85 13.93 -5.67 16.49
N THR A 86 14.36 -4.93 15.46
CA THR A 86 15.76 -4.53 15.27
C THR A 86 16.02 -3.12 15.81
N VAL A 87 15.12 -2.17 15.50
CA VAL A 87 15.31 -0.74 15.84
C VAL A 87 14.46 -0.27 17.03
N GLY A 88 13.57 -1.11 17.55
CA GLY A 88 12.65 -0.72 18.63
C GLY A 88 11.68 0.38 18.20
N ASP A 89 11.43 1.32 19.12
CA ASP A 89 10.53 2.46 18.92
C ASP A 89 11.13 3.57 18.03
N ASP A 90 12.42 3.47 17.69
CA ASP A 90 13.15 4.43 16.86
C ASP A 90 12.80 4.31 15.37
N ILE A 91 11.81 3.49 15.00
CA ILE A 91 11.36 3.31 13.60
C ILE A 91 10.97 4.62 12.90
N LYS A 92 10.69 5.68 13.68
CA LYS A 92 10.33 7.02 13.20
C LYS A 92 11.52 7.95 13.00
N GLU A 93 12.73 7.52 13.33
CA GLU A 93 13.93 8.33 13.10
C GLU A 93 14.15 8.55 11.59
N PRO A 94 14.54 9.78 11.16
CA PRO A 94 14.64 10.13 9.75
C PRO A 94 15.54 9.19 8.93
N GLU A 95 16.63 8.71 9.50
CA GLU A 95 17.55 7.78 8.83
C GLU A 95 16.92 6.41 8.60
N ILE A 96 16.15 5.91 9.57
CA ILE A 96 15.44 4.63 9.46
C ILE A 96 14.30 4.75 8.45
N LEU A 97 13.55 5.87 8.47
CA LEU A 97 12.49 6.11 7.48
C LEU A 97 13.02 6.20 6.05
N ARG A 98 14.18 6.85 5.86
CA ARG A 98 14.86 6.87 4.56
C ARG A 98 15.24 5.46 4.12
N TRP A 99 15.84 4.67 5.01
CA TRP A 99 16.19 3.29 4.73
C TRP A 99 14.95 2.42 4.40
N ILE A 100 13.85 2.54 5.16
CA ILE A 100 12.59 1.83 4.89
C ILE A 100 12.07 2.17 3.49
N LYS A 101 12.10 3.46 3.12
CA LYS A 101 11.66 3.91 1.80
C LYS A 101 12.49 3.26 0.70
N GLU A 102 13.82 3.34 0.80
CA GLU A 102 14.76 2.76 -0.16
C GLU A 102 14.58 1.23 -0.26
N TYR A 103 14.44 0.55 0.88
CA TYR A 103 14.19 -0.90 0.95
C TYR A 103 12.90 -1.31 0.23
N ILE A 104 11.81 -0.56 0.39
CA ILE A 104 10.54 -0.82 -0.31
C ILE A 104 10.68 -0.55 -1.80
N ASP A 105 11.28 0.57 -2.20
CA ASP A 105 11.46 0.95 -3.60
C ASP A 105 12.32 -0.09 -4.35
N GLU A 106 13.44 -0.51 -3.77
CA GLU A 106 14.31 -1.56 -4.33
C GLU A 106 13.60 -2.91 -4.39
N GLY A 107 12.88 -3.28 -3.32
CA GLY A 107 12.10 -4.52 -3.26
C GLY A 107 11.05 -4.63 -4.36
N ILE A 108 10.31 -3.54 -4.61
CA ILE A 108 9.33 -3.46 -5.69
C ILE A 108 10.03 -3.49 -7.06
N LYS A 109 11.09 -2.69 -7.26
CA LYS A 109 11.85 -2.65 -8.52
C LYS A 109 12.36 -4.04 -8.93
N ASN A 110 12.82 -4.84 -7.97
CA ASN A 110 13.32 -6.19 -8.21
C ASN A 110 12.24 -7.17 -8.70
N ILE A 111 10.98 -6.99 -8.31
CA ILE A 111 9.87 -7.87 -8.73
C ILE A 111 9.15 -7.37 -9.98
N ASP A 112 9.05 -6.05 -10.18
CA ASP A 112 8.48 -5.45 -11.38
C ASP A 112 9.37 -5.60 -12.61
N GLY A 113 10.67 -5.88 -12.43
CA GLY A 113 11.61 -6.08 -13.53
C GLY A 113 11.97 -4.79 -14.29
N GLY A 114 11.80 -3.62 -13.66
CA GLY A 114 12.10 -2.32 -14.26
C GLY A 114 11.06 -1.82 -15.26
N VAL A 115 9.86 -2.40 -15.31
CA VAL A 115 8.80 -2.06 -16.30
C VAL A 115 8.25 -0.62 -16.13
N TRP A 116 8.54 0.04 -15.00
CA TRP A 116 8.07 1.38 -14.67
C TRP A 116 9.17 2.46 -14.64
N GLU A 117 10.37 2.17 -15.18
CA GLU A 117 11.38 3.20 -15.51
C GLU A 117 11.16 3.81 -16.90
#